data_AF-A0A959MRF6-F1
#
_entry.id   AF-A0A959MRF6-F1
#
_cell.length_a   1.000
_cell.length_b   1.000
_cell.length_c   1.000
_cell.angle_alpha   90.00
_cell.angle_beta   90.00
_cell.angle_gamma   90.00
#
_symmetry.space_group_name_H-M   'P 1'
#
loop_
_entity.id
_entity.type
_entity.pdbx_description
1 polymer ?
#
loop_
_entity_poly.entity_id
_entity_poly.type
_entity_poly.pdbx_seq_one_letter_code
_entity_poly.pdbx_strand_id
1 'polypeptide(L)'
;MPKGGFLLLLFYFSCLQSFSQQKEFEGVLNYKVEIKSKVPVFSDNVMKGILAKGNFMTGYIKEGNYRQSSGGNEIYFINASQKAYYKFKNVDTLYFLDYSTDIFPVPSVSKLKEEVTIAKYPCNAIELKTEESNTKYFYAPSLYINPAHDENNKIGGYNALIKETSAVWLSSIEESKTYSEKITATRIEQKEIDKSVFDLPNLPLKIFTLETVTKPPEYLRNGGWKNYLMKFTNNEVGAKYIKIPKGETSATQSVLVSFLITENGEVQQVKVENPKEVNSKVAKEAVRVVEESGKWKPGTIYGVRVPQYLKQSITFSVIK
;
A
#
# COMPACT_ATOMS: atom_id res chain seq x y z
N MET A 1 0.91 -86.26 -27.43
CA MET A 1 0.54 -85.30 -26.36
C MET A 1 1.79 -85.09 -25.52
N PRO A 2 2.36 -83.87 -25.41
CA PRO A 2 1.69 -82.64 -24.95
C PRO A 2 1.80 -81.45 -25.92
N LYS A 3 1.14 -80.36 -25.50
CA LYS A 3 0.81 -79.13 -26.23
C LYS A 3 1.98 -78.13 -26.24
N GLY A 4 2.34 -77.61 -27.41
CA GLY A 4 3.23 -76.45 -27.56
C GLY A 4 2.39 -75.19 -27.83
N GLY A 5 2.01 -74.47 -26.78
CA GLY A 5 1.36 -73.16 -26.90
C GLY A 5 2.42 -72.07 -26.97
N PHE A 6 2.48 -71.35 -28.10
CA PHE A 6 3.32 -70.18 -28.28
C PHE A 6 2.69 -69.01 -27.50
N LEU A 7 3.33 -68.59 -26.41
CA LEU A 7 2.91 -67.43 -25.62
C LEU A 7 3.52 -66.16 -26.28
N LEU A 8 2.69 -65.38 -26.98
CA LEU A 8 3.07 -64.06 -27.46
C LEU A 8 3.09 -63.07 -26.28
N LEU A 9 4.29 -62.72 -25.81
CA LEU A 9 4.50 -61.62 -24.85
C LEU A 9 4.38 -60.28 -25.58
N LEU A 10 3.21 -59.64 -25.48
CA LEU A 10 3.02 -58.24 -25.81
C LEU A 10 3.68 -57.36 -24.73
N PHE A 11 4.88 -56.84 -25.04
CA PHE A 11 5.50 -55.77 -24.27
C PHE A 11 4.66 -54.49 -24.42
N TYR A 12 3.83 -54.19 -23.42
CA TYR A 12 3.27 -52.85 -23.24
C TYR A 12 4.41 -51.92 -22.85
N PHE A 13 4.92 -51.17 -23.83
CA PHE A 13 5.78 -50.02 -23.58
C PHE A 13 4.89 -48.91 -22.99
N SER A 14 4.74 -48.92 -21.66
CA SER A 14 4.21 -47.77 -20.95
C SER A 14 5.19 -46.62 -21.15
N CYS A 15 4.85 -45.70 -22.04
CA CYS A 15 5.43 -44.36 -22.03
C CYS A 15 5.13 -43.74 -20.67
N LEU A 16 6.04 -43.96 -19.71
CA LEU A 16 6.25 -43.03 -18.61
C LEU A 16 6.64 -41.72 -19.30
N GLN A 17 5.66 -40.87 -19.55
CA GLN A 17 5.93 -39.46 -19.78
C GLN A 17 6.61 -38.99 -18.50
N SER A 18 7.94 -38.99 -18.56
CA SER A 18 8.76 -38.27 -17.60
C SER A 18 8.22 -36.85 -17.68
N PHE A 19 7.50 -36.41 -16.64
CA PHE A 19 7.30 -34.99 -16.40
C PHE A 19 8.71 -34.44 -16.29
N SER A 20 9.27 -33.99 -17.42
CA SER A 20 10.47 -33.16 -17.44
C SER A 20 10.15 -32.05 -16.45
N GLN A 21 10.88 -32.02 -15.34
CA GLN A 21 10.73 -30.98 -14.32
C GLN A 21 10.80 -29.65 -15.06
N GLN A 22 9.67 -28.93 -15.14
CA GLN A 22 9.63 -27.66 -15.86
C GLN A 22 10.66 -26.77 -15.19
N LYS A 23 11.67 -26.32 -15.94
CA LYS A 23 12.73 -25.50 -15.39
C LYS A 23 12.11 -24.26 -14.76
N GLU A 24 12.41 -24.04 -13.49
CA GLU A 24 11.93 -22.87 -12.77
C GLU A 24 12.38 -21.58 -13.47
N PHE A 25 11.48 -20.60 -13.48
CA PHE A 25 11.75 -19.31 -14.09
C PHE A 25 12.83 -18.58 -13.31
N GLU A 26 13.83 -18.15 -14.06
CA GLU A 26 14.89 -17.26 -13.61
C GLU A 26 15.01 -16.16 -14.65
N GLY A 27 14.96 -14.90 -14.22
CA GLY A 27 14.95 -13.81 -15.18
C GLY A 27 14.57 -12.45 -14.65
N VAL A 28 14.36 -11.54 -15.61
CA VAL A 28 13.98 -10.15 -15.39
C VAL A 28 12.63 -9.87 -16.05
N LEU A 29 11.79 -9.14 -15.33
CA LEU A 29 10.45 -8.74 -15.72
C LEU A 29 10.38 -7.22 -15.69
N ASN A 30 10.06 -6.58 -16.81
CA ASN A 30 9.86 -5.14 -16.86
C ASN A 30 8.38 -4.84 -17.06
N TYR A 31 7.85 -3.91 -16.29
CA TYR A 31 6.44 -3.57 -16.25
C TYR A 31 6.22 -2.08 -16.46
N LYS A 32 5.08 -1.75 -17.06
CA LYS A 32 4.46 -0.42 -16.99
C LYS A 32 3.46 -0.41 -15.82
N VAL A 33 3.41 0.70 -15.09
CA VAL A 33 2.52 0.92 -13.96
C VAL A 33 1.61 2.11 -14.26
N GLU A 34 0.31 1.91 -14.07
CA GLU A 34 -0.73 2.91 -14.26
C GLU A 34 -1.58 2.98 -13.00
N ILE A 35 -1.70 4.15 -12.40
CA ILE A 35 -2.44 4.38 -11.16
C ILE A 35 -3.43 5.50 -11.38
N LYS A 36 -4.67 5.30 -10.91
CA LYS A 36 -5.71 6.31 -10.85
C LYS A 36 -6.20 6.49 -9.43
N SER A 37 -6.13 7.73 -8.94
CA SER A 37 -6.70 8.09 -7.65
C SER A 37 -8.23 8.13 -7.74
N LYS A 38 -8.91 7.56 -6.74
CA LYS A 38 -10.35 7.72 -6.51
C LYS A 38 -10.64 8.70 -5.37
N VAL A 39 -9.59 9.19 -4.70
CA VAL A 39 -9.70 10.16 -3.61
C VAL A 39 -9.64 11.57 -4.21
N PRO A 40 -10.70 12.39 -4.11
CA PRO A 40 -10.77 13.69 -4.79
C PRO A 40 -9.63 14.66 -4.46
N VAL A 41 -9.08 14.57 -3.23
CA VAL A 41 -7.96 15.42 -2.78
C VAL A 41 -6.58 14.92 -3.22
N PHE A 42 -6.48 13.69 -3.73
CA PHE A 42 -5.21 13.10 -4.17
C PHE A 42 -5.17 13.05 -5.69
N SER A 43 -4.16 13.69 -6.28
CA SER A 43 -3.83 13.46 -7.69
C SER A 43 -3.27 12.05 -7.88
N ASP A 44 -3.27 11.55 -9.13
CA ASP A 44 -2.62 10.28 -9.48
C ASP A 44 -1.14 10.24 -9.04
N ASN A 45 -0.44 11.39 -9.09
CA ASN A 45 0.95 11.49 -8.66
C ASN A 45 1.11 11.40 -7.15
N VAL A 46 0.20 12.02 -6.38
CA VAL A 46 0.18 11.87 -4.92
C VAL A 46 -0.10 10.41 -4.56
N MET A 47 -1.08 9.78 -5.22
CA MET A 47 -1.39 8.36 -4.99
C MET A 47 -0.21 7.44 -5.31
N LYS A 48 0.51 7.68 -6.42
CA LYS A 48 1.77 7.00 -6.73
C LYS A 48 2.78 7.11 -5.60
N GLY A 49 2.94 8.31 -5.04
CA GLY A 49 3.79 8.55 -3.87
C GLY A 49 3.37 7.73 -2.64
N ILE A 50 2.06 7.68 -2.34
CA ILE A 50 1.48 6.90 -1.24
C ILE A 50 1.71 5.40 -1.42
N LEU A 51 1.64 4.89 -2.66
CA LEU A 51 1.88 3.48 -2.98
C LEU A 51 3.38 3.16 -3.16
N ALA A 52 4.25 4.17 -3.04
CA ALA A 52 5.68 4.09 -3.35
C ALA A 52 5.97 3.57 -4.77
N LYS A 53 5.11 3.91 -5.75
CA LYS A 53 5.21 3.49 -7.15
C LYS A 53 5.61 4.64 -8.08
N GLY A 54 6.24 4.28 -9.18
CA GLY A 54 6.55 5.11 -10.34
C GLY A 54 5.74 4.66 -11.56
N ASN A 55 6.21 5.00 -12.76
CA ASN A 55 5.57 4.59 -14.02
C ASN A 55 6.04 3.23 -14.53
N PHE A 56 7.13 2.73 -13.97
CA PHE A 56 7.77 1.48 -14.37
C PHE A 56 8.18 0.69 -13.14
N MET A 57 8.19 -0.63 -13.29
CA MET A 57 8.69 -1.54 -12.27
C MET A 57 9.57 -2.60 -12.93
N THR A 58 10.66 -2.97 -12.28
CA THR A 58 11.51 -4.09 -12.69
C THR A 58 11.53 -5.14 -11.60
N GLY A 59 11.21 -6.37 -11.96
CA GLY A 59 11.24 -7.56 -11.11
C GLY A 59 12.40 -8.48 -11.51
N TYR A 60 13.04 -9.09 -10.52
CA TYR A 60 14.06 -10.14 -10.66
C TYR A 60 13.59 -11.37 -9.89
N ILE A 61 13.75 -12.55 -10.48
CA ILE A 61 13.36 -13.83 -9.87
C ILE A 61 14.51 -14.83 -9.99
N LYS A 62 14.86 -15.48 -8.88
CA LYS A 62 15.79 -16.63 -8.84
C LYS A 62 15.57 -17.47 -7.57
N GLU A 63 15.28 -18.76 -7.75
CA GLU A 63 15.25 -19.75 -6.65
C GLU A 63 14.43 -19.28 -5.44
N GLY A 64 13.20 -18.81 -5.67
CA GLY A 64 12.31 -18.28 -4.62
C GLY A 64 12.66 -16.90 -4.06
N ASN A 65 13.73 -16.26 -4.52
CA ASN A 65 14.05 -14.87 -4.17
C ASN A 65 13.49 -13.92 -5.23
N TYR A 66 12.91 -12.81 -4.77
CA TYR A 66 12.37 -11.77 -5.63
C TYR A 66 12.92 -10.41 -5.24
N ARG A 67 13.26 -9.60 -6.24
CA ARG A 67 13.52 -8.17 -6.03
C ARG A 67 12.65 -7.36 -6.97
N GLN A 68 11.96 -6.36 -6.43
CA GLN A 68 11.16 -5.43 -7.20
C GLN A 68 11.69 -4.02 -6.99
N SER A 69 11.92 -3.28 -8.06
CA SER A 69 12.19 -1.84 -8.03
C SER A 69 11.06 -1.12 -8.73
N SER A 70 10.37 -0.22 -8.03
CA SER A 70 9.15 0.42 -8.52
C SER A 70 9.25 1.95 -8.58
N GLY A 71 10.46 2.51 -8.46
CA GLY A 71 10.73 3.95 -8.52
C GLY A 71 10.53 4.70 -7.20
N GLY A 72 9.55 4.32 -6.37
CA GLY A 72 9.39 4.85 -5.01
C GLY A 72 10.00 3.96 -3.92
N ASN A 73 10.13 2.66 -4.19
CA ASN A 73 10.82 1.72 -3.32
C ASN A 73 11.56 0.62 -4.09
N GLU A 74 12.36 -0.12 -3.33
CA GLU A 74 12.82 -1.47 -3.68
C GLU A 74 12.30 -2.44 -2.62
N ILE A 75 11.80 -3.59 -3.06
CA ILE A 75 11.30 -4.66 -2.18
C ILE A 75 12.10 -5.93 -2.45
N TYR A 76 12.60 -6.56 -1.40
CA TYR A 76 13.40 -7.80 -1.44
C TYR A 76 12.63 -8.88 -0.69
N PHE A 77 12.13 -9.88 -1.41
CA PHE A 77 11.50 -11.06 -0.84
C PHE A 77 12.56 -12.16 -0.77
N ILE A 78 13.02 -12.48 0.44
CA ILE A 78 14.16 -13.38 0.65
C ILE A 78 13.66 -14.68 1.29
N ASN A 79 13.58 -15.73 0.47
CA ASN A 79 13.03 -17.03 0.87
C ASN A 79 13.77 -17.61 2.08
N ALA A 80 15.11 -17.59 2.10
CA ALA A 80 15.88 -18.18 3.20
C ALA A 80 15.55 -17.57 4.57
N SER A 81 15.18 -16.29 4.61
CA SER A 81 14.80 -15.59 5.84
C SER A 81 13.29 -15.51 6.06
N GLN A 82 12.48 -15.94 5.08
CA GLN A 82 11.02 -15.82 5.06
C GLN A 82 10.56 -14.38 5.39
N LYS A 83 11.20 -13.39 4.76
CA LYS A 83 10.96 -11.95 5.02
C LYS A 83 10.92 -11.14 3.72
N ALA A 84 10.09 -10.11 3.74
CA ALA A 84 10.11 -9.04 2.74
C ALA A 84 10.77 -7.79 3.34
N TYR A 85 11.74 -7.20 2.64
CA TYR A 85 12.44 -5.98 3.06
C TYR A 85 12.10 -4.82 2.13
N TYR A 86 11.74 -3.67 2.70
CA TYR A 86 11.29 -2.48 1.99
C TYR A 86 12.29 -1.34 2.18
N LYS A 87 12.91 -0.92 1.08
CA LYS A 87 13.78 0.25 1.02
C LYS A 87 13.05 1.37 0.29
N PHE A 88 12.63 2.39 1.02
CA PHE A 88 11.99 3.56 0.44
C PHE A 88 13.02 4.57 -0.03
N LYS A 89 12.76 5.23 -1.16
CA LYS A 89 13.71 6.14 -1.81
C LYS A 89 14.24 7.27 -0.90
N ASN A 90 13.39 7.78 -0.02
CA ASN A 90 13.68 8.96 0.81
C ASN A 90 13.89 8.62 2.29
N VAL A 91 14.19 7.36 2.62
CA VAL A 91 14.34 6.90 4.01
C VAL A 91 15.65 6.14 4.16
N ASP A 92 16.37 6.44 5.24
CA ASP A 92 17.67 5.86 5.62
C ASP A 92 17.51 4.59 6.50
N THR A 93 16.37 3.91 6.38
CA THR A 93 16.01 2.73 7.17
C THR A 93 15.47 1.66 6.22
N LEU A 94 15.93 0.43 6.38
CA LEU A 94 15.39 -0.75 5.73
C LEU A 94 14.29 -1.33 6.62
N TYR A 95 13.06 -1.36 6.12
CA TYR A 95 11.95 -1.95 6.87
C TYR A 95 11.78 -3.42 6.52
N PHE A 96 11.22 -4.25 7.40
CA PHE A 96 10.90 -5.64 7.06
C PHE A 96 9.54 -6.09 7.59
N LEU A 97 8.98 -7.09 6.92
CA LEU A 97 7.84 -7.90 7.36
C LEU A 97 8.24 -9.38 7.30
N ASP A 98 7.83 -10.14 8.31
CA ASP A 98 7.85 -11.60 8.23
C ASP A 98 6.76 -12.07 7.25
N TYR A 99 7.04 -13.10 6.45
CA TYR A 99 6.08 -13.68 5.51
C TYR A 99 4.77 -14.11 6.16
N SER A 100 4.83 -14.54 7.43
CA SER A 100 3.65 -14.91 8.22
C SER A 100 2.76 -13.72 8.58
N THR A 101 3.24 -12.48 8.43
CA THR A 101 2.48 -11.26 8.68
C THR A 101 1.43 -11.10 7.59
N ASP A 102 0.17 -11.12 8.00
CA ASP A 102 -0.95 -10.86 7.11
C ASP A 102 -1.63 -9.55 7.50
N ILE A 103 -1.25 -8.48 6.80
CA ILE A 103 -1.88 -7.16 6.97
C ILE A 103 -3.18 -7.03 6.17
N PHE A 104 -3.45 -7.93 5.20
CA PHE A 104 -4.60 -7.87 4.31
C PHE A 104 -5.05 -9.30 3.95
N PRO A 105 -5.83 -9.96 4.83
CA PRO A 105 -6.20 -11.35 4.61
C PRO A 105 -7.00 -11.51 3.32
N VAL A 106 -6.73 -12.59 2.59
CA VAL A 106 -7.43 -12.96 1.35
C VAL A 106 -8.62 -13.89 1.67
N PRO A 107 -9.87 -13.39 1.70
CA PRO A 107 -11.08 -14.17 1.89
C PRO A 107 -11.45 -15.07 0.71
N SER A 108 -11.04 -14.76 -0.52
CA SER A 108 -11.42 -15.62 -1.66
C SER A 108 -10.46 -15.56 -2.85
N VAL A 109 -10.31 -16.70 -3.52
CA VAL A 109 -9.56 -16.89 -4.76
C VAL A 109 -10.46 -17.56 -5.80
N SER A 110 -10.49 -17.04 -7.02
CA SER A 110 -11.30 -17.62 -8.12
C SER A 110 -10.59 -17.56 -9.46
N LYS A 111 -10.48 -18.71 -10.14
CA LYS A 111 -9.99 -18.79 -11.53
C LYS A 111 -11.04 -18.22 -12.49
N LEU A 112 -10.59 -17.46 -13.47
CA LEU A 112 -11.46 -16.82 -14.45
C LEU A 112 -11.30 -17.46 -15.83
N LYS A 113 -12.37 -17.45 -16.63
CA LYS A 113 -12.35 -17.87 -18.04
C LYS A 113 -11.97 -16.68 -18.92
N GLU A 114 -10.74 -16.21 -18.75
CA GLU A 114 -10.17 -15.10 -19.52
C GLU A 114 -8.74 -15.48 -19.91
N GLU A 115 -8.46 -15.42 -21.22
CA GLU A 115 -7.17 -15.75 -21.80
C GLU A 115 -6.67 -14.54 -22.59
N VAL A 116 -5.44 -14.12 -22.29
CA VAL A 116 -4.79 -12.97 -22.94
C VAL A 116 -3.35 -13.31 -23.25
N THR A 117 -2.75 -12.67 -24.25
CA THR A 117 -1.30 -12.77 -24.50
C THR A 117 -0.62 -11.50 -24.01
N ILE A 118 0.29 -11.62 -23.04
CA ILE A 118 1.06 -10.50 -22.50
C ILE A 118 2.53 -10.74 -22.80
N ALA A 119 3.16 -9.78 -23.50
CA ALA A 119 4.57 -9.84 -23.87
C ALA A 119 5.00 -11.19 -24.48
N LYS A 120 4.16 -11.72 -25.37
CA LYS A 120 4.31 -13.01 -26.11
C LYS A 120 3.97 -14.28 -25.33
N TYR A 121 3.53 -14.18 -24.07
CA TYR A 121 3.15 -15.34 -23.27
C TYR A 121 1.62 -15.45 -23.14
N PRO A 122 1.02 -16.60 -23.50
CA PRO A 122 -0.35 -16.89 -23.16
C PRO A 122 -0.54 -16.88 -21.64
N CYS A 123 -1.56 -16.18 -21.17
CA CYS A 123 -1.86 -15.99 -19.78
C CYS A 123 -3.28 -16.42 -19.45
N ASN A 124 -3.44 -17.07 -18.30
CA ASN A 124 -4.72 -17.32 -17.66
C ASN A 124 -4.98 -16.22 -16.63
N ALA A 125 -6.24 -16.08 -16.22
CA ALA A 125 -6.64 -15.10 -15.22
C ALA A 125 -7.11 -15.74 -13.91
N ILE A 126 -6.77 -15.10 -12.79
CA ILE A 126 -7.22 -15.45 -11.44
C ILE A 126 -7.51 -14.18 -10.66
N GLU A 127 -8.52 -14.23 -9.79
CA GLU A 127 -8.98 -13.10 -9.00
C GLU A 127 -8.79 -13.41 -7.52
N LEU A 128 -8.17 -12.48 -6.80
CA LEU A 128 -8.00 -12.49 -5.34
C LEU A 128 -8.80 -11.32 -4.79
N LYS A 129 -9.73 -11.59 -3.87
CA LYS A 129 -10.50 -10.55 -3.18
C LYS A 129 -10.06 -10.44 -1.74
N THR A 130 -9.94 -9.22 -1.25
CA THR A 130 -9.79 -8.81 0.16
C THR A 130 -10.98 -7.98 0.59
N GLU A 131 -11.05 -7.66 1.89
CA GLU A 131 -12.04 -6.68 2.39
C GLU A 131 -11.81 -5.27 1.81
N GLU A 132 -10.59 -4.98 1.37
CA GLU A 132 -10.15 -3.64 0.95
C GLU A 132 -10.01 -3.49 -0.57
N SER A 133 -9.77 -4.57 -1.29
CA SER A 133 -9.57 -4.54 -2.74
C SER A 133 -9.90 -5.85 -3.45
N ASN A 134 -10.11 -5.74 -4.76
CA ASN A 134 -10.17 -6.87 -5.66
C ASN A 134 -9.00 -6.79 -6.64
N THR A 135 -8.16 -7.83 -6.70
CA THR A 135 -7.03 -7.90 -7.63
C THR A 135 -7.19 -9.06 -8.60
N LYS A 136 -7.26 -8.74 -9.89
CA LYS A 136 -7.16 -9.71 -10.97
C LYS A 136 -5.71 -9.83 -11.42
N TYR A 137 -5.17 -11.04 -11.38
CA TYR A 137 -3.86 -11.37 -11.92
C TYR A 137 -3.98 -12.12 -13.24
N PHE A 138 -3.09 -11.81 -14.17
CA PHE A 138 -2.83 -12.58 -15.38
C PHE A 138 -1.46 -13.24 -15.26
N TYR A 139 -1.41 -14.56 -15.35
CA TYR A 139 -0.20 -15.35 -15.12
C TYR A 139 0.08 -16.28 -16.29
N ALA A 140 1.36 -16.53 -16.57
CA ALA A 140 1.81 -17.33 -17.70
C ALA A 140 2.21 -18.74 -17.22
N PRO A 141 1.41 -19.80 -17.44
CA PRO A 141 1.71 -21.15 -16.97
C PRO A 141 3.04 -21.72 -17.49
N SER A 142 3.54 -21.22 -18.61
CA SER A 142 4.85 -21.59 -19.16
C SER A 142 6.04 -21.04 -18.37
N LEU A 143 5.84 -20.00 -17.56
CA LEU A 143 6.84 -19.41 -16.66
C LEU A 143 6.65 -19.95 -15.24
N TYR A 144 7.04 -21.21 -15.05
CA TYR A 144 6.85 -21.94 -13.80
C TYR A 144 7.67 -21.35 -12.64
N ILE A 145 7.08 -21.34 -11.45
CA ILE A 145 7.75 -21.07 -10.17
C ILE A 145 7.38 -22.16 -9.17
N ASN A 146 8.31 -22.53 -8.31
CA ASN A 146 8.08 -23.58 -7.33
C ASN A 146 7.26 -23.03 -6.14
N PRO A 147 6.01 -23.50 -5.94
CA PRO A 147 5.13 -22.95 -4.90
C PRO A 147 5.64 -23.16 -3.47
N ALA A 148 6.56 -24.10 -3.25
CA ALA A 148 7.15 -24.33 -1.93
C ALA A 148 7.93 -23.11 -1.40
N HIS A 149 8.42 -22.23 -2.28
CA HIS A 149 9.15 -21.04 -1.86
C HIS A 149 8.27 -19.99 -1.16
N ASP A 150 6.98 -19.99 -1.44
CA ASP A 150 6.05 -18.95 -1.00
C ASP A 150 4.88 -19.49 -0.19
N GLU A 151 4.92 -20.76 0.26
CA GLU A 151 3.83 -21.37 1.03
C GLU A 151 3.43 -20.54 2.28
N ASN A 152 4.42 -19.88 2.90
CA ASN A 152 4.24 -19.06 4.09
C ASN A 152 4.13 -17.56 3.80
N ASN A 153 4.30 -17.13 2.54
CA ASN A 153 4.28 -15.72 2.14
C ASN A 153 2.84 -15.18 2.07
N LYS A 154 2.29 -14.84 3.23
CA LYS A 154 0.92 -14.30 3.36
C LYS A 154 0.81 -12.83 2.96
N ILE A 155 1.92 -12.15 2.68
CA ILE A 155 1.94 -10.73 2.33
C ILE A 155 1.11 -10.52 1.06
N GLY A 156 -0.01 -9.82 1.19
CA GLY A 156 -0.97 -9.60 0.08
C GLY A 156 -1.58 -10.89 -0.48
N GLY A 157 -1.55 -11.98 0.29
CA GLY A 157 -2.00 -13.32 -0.12
C GLY A 157 -1.22 -13.92 -1.28
N TYR A 158 0.07 -13.59 -1.41
CA TYR A 158 0.92 -14.13 -2.47
C TYR A 158 0.98 -15.67 -2.45
N ASN A 159 1.02 -16.27 -1.26
CA ASN A 159 0.95 -17.73 -1.09
C ASN A 159 -0.30 -18.35 -1.75
N ALA A 160 -1.46 -17.69 -1.64
CA ALA A 160 -2.70 -18.15 -2.24
C ALA A 160 -2.66 -18.05 -3.77
N LEU A 161 -2.06 -16.97 -4.31
CA LEU A 161 -1.82 -16.84 -5.75
C LEU A 161 -0.90 -17.96 -6.26
N ILE A 162 0.25 -18.16 -5.61
CA ILE A 162 1.25 -19.10 -6.08
C ILE A 162 0.79 -20.55 -5.93
N LYS A 163 0.08 -20.89 -4.86
CA LYS A 163 -0.54 -22.21 -4.68
C LYS A 163 -1.44 -22.61 -5.86
N GLU A 164 -2.22 -21.66 -6.38
CA GLU A 164 -3.19 -21.93 -7.46
C GLU A 164 -2.59 -21.88 -8.86
N THR A 165 -1.48 -21.16 -9.03
CA THR A 165 -0.93 -20.82 -10.36
C THR A 165 0.39 -21.49 -10.65
N SER A 166 1.27 -21.63 -9.64
CA SER A 166 2.68 -22.06 -9.78
C SER A 166 3.40 -21.34 -10.95
N ALA A 167 3.08 -20.07 -11.15
CA ALA A 167 3.49 -19.33 -12.34
C ALA A 167 3.69 -17.83 -12.09
N VAL A 168 4.59 -17.24 -12.87
CA VAL A 168 4.83 -15.79 -12.85
C VAL A 168 3.59 -15.03 -13.34
N TRP A 169 3.19 -13.99 -12.58
CA TRP A 169 2.18 -13.04 -13.04
C TRP A 169 2.81 -11.97 -13.94
N LEU A 170 2.15 -11.72 -15.08
CA LEU A 170 2.58 -10.74 -16.09
C LEU A 170 1.69 -9.50 -16.10
N SER A 171 0.52 -9.54 -15.46
CA SER A 171 -0.23 -8.32 -15.17
C SER A 171 -1.06 -8.46 -13.89
N SER A 172 -1.27 -7.34 -13.20
CA SER A 172 -2.27 -7.20 -12.16
C SER A 172 -3.17 -6.00 -12.48
N ILE A 173 -4.45 -6.13 -12.14
CA ILE A 173 -5.43 -5.04 -12.13
C ILE A 173 -6.08 -5.06 -10.76
N GLU A 174 -5.79 -4.05 -9.96
CA GLU A 174 -6.36 -3.87 -8.63
C GLU A 174 -7.38 -2.74 -8.62
N GLU A 175 -8.54 -3.02 -8.04
CA GLU A 175 -9.59 -2.06 -7.75
C GLU A 175 -9.79 -1.98 -6.24
N SER A 176 -9.38 -0.86 -5.62
CA SER A 176 -9.60 -0.57 -4.20
C SER A 176 -10.64 0.54 -4.01
N LYS A 177 -10.94 0.89 -2.76
CA LYS A 177 -11.81 2.03 -2.43
C LYS A 177 -11.17 3.37 -2.80
N THR A 178 -9.84 3.47 -2.78
CA THR A 178 -9.09 4.74 -2.89
C THR A 178 -8.32 4.91 -4.18
N TYR A 179 -8.06 3.83 -4.93
CA TYR A 179 -7.37 3.87 -6.22
C TYR A 179 -7.78 2.71 -7.14
N SER A 180 -7.35 2.80 -8.39
CA SER A 180 -7.14 1.63 -9.24
C SER A 180 -5.69 1.57 -9.72
N GLU A 181 -5.13 0.38 -9.81
CA GLU A 181 -3.77 0.13 -10.28
C GLU A 181 -3.80 -0.91 -11.39
N LYS A 182 -3.04 -0.67 -12.45
CA LYS A 182 -2.73 -1.67 -13.47
C LYS A 182 -1.22 -1.77 -13.64
N ILE A 183 -0.68 -2.95 -13.42
CA ILE A 183 0.71 -3.29 -13.71
C ILE A 183 0.72 -4.29 -14.86
N THR A 184 1.46 -4.03 -15.93
CA THR A 184 1.51 -4.92 -17.11
C THR A 184 2.93 -5.09 -17.62
N ALA A 185 3.36 -6.33 -17.80
CA ALA A 185 4.68 -6.67 -18.30
C ALA A 185 4.82 -6.21 -19.75
N THR A 186 5.91 -5.50 -20.02
CA THR A 186 6.28 -5.02 -21.36
C THR A 186 7.42 -5.84 -21.95
N ARG A 187 8.25 -6.45 -21.10
CA ARG A 187 9.38 -7.30 -21.51
C ARG A 187 9.69 -8.34 -20.45
N ILE A 188 9.89 -9.58 -20.87
CA ILE A 188 10.36 -10.69 -20.05
C ILE A 188 11.64 -11.22 -20.66
N GLU A 189 12.65 -11.44 -19.82
CA GLU A 189 13.95 -11.99 -20.21
C GLU A 189 14.28 -13.16 -19.30
N GLN A 190 14.13 -14.38 -19.82
CA GLN A 190 14.55 -15.59 -19.13
C GLN A 190 16.07 -15.73 -19.29
N LYS A 191 16.81 -15.54 -18.21
CA LYS A 191 18.27 -15.56 -18.17
C LYS A 191 18.74 -15.81 -16.75
N GLU A 192 19.99 -16.26 -16.63
CA GLU A 192 20.63 -16.35 -15.32
C GLU A 192 20.76 -14.96 -14.67
N ILE A 193 20.48 -14.91 -13.36
CA ILE A 193 20.52 -13.74 -12.51
C ILE A 193 21.63 -13.91 -11.49
N ASP A 194 22.47 -12.88 -11.34
CA ASP A 194 23.49 -12.86 -10.30
C ASP A 194 22.83 -12.83 -8.91
N LYS A 195 23.33 -13.63 -7.96
CA LYS A 195 22.77 -13.71 -6.60
C LYS A 195 22.89 -12.37 -5.86
N SER A 196 23.88 -11.54 -6.18
CA SER A 196 24.08 -10.21 -5.60
C SER A 196 22.93 -9.23 -5.89
N VAL A 197 22.07 -9.53 -6.88
CA VAL A 197 20.86 -8.74 -7.13
C VAL A 197 19.95 -8.69 -5.90
N PHE A 198 20.01 -9.70 -5.04
CA PHE A 198 19.20 -9.84 -3.83
C PHE A 198 19.93 -9.39 -2.55
N ASP A 199 21.17 -8.88 -2.67
CA ASP A 199 21.91 -8.37 -1.52
C ASP A 199 21.16 -7.19 -0.89
N LEU A 200 20.94 -7.27 0.41
CA LEU A 200 20.26 -6.22 1.15
C LEU A 200 21.19 -5.01 1.34
N PRO A 201 20.66 -3.78 1.23
CA PRO A 201 21.45 -2.59 1.52
C PRO A 201 21.83 -2.56 3.01
N ASN A 202 23.04 -2.08 3.30
CA ASN A 202 23.51 -1.88 4.67
C ASN A 202 22.85 -0.63 5.28
N LEU A 203 21.65 -0.79 5.83
CA LEU A 203 20.85 0.25 6.48
C LEU A 203 20.32 -0.26 7.83
N PRO A 204 20.04 0.64 8.79
CA PRO A 204 19.31 0.29 10.00
C PRO A 204 18.02 -0.47 9.70
N LEU A 205 17.79 -1.57 10.40
CA LEU A 205 16.61 -2.43 10.24
C LEU A 205 15.50 -2.03 11.21
N LYS A 206 14.26 -1.93 10.73
CA LYS A 206 13.05 -1.77 11.56
C LYS A 206 11.89 -2.62 11.05
N ILE A 207 10.99 -3.01 11.94
CA ILE A 207 9.73 -3.66 11.53
C ILE A 207 8.90 -2.63 10.76
N PHE A 208 8.33 -3.03 9.63
CA PHE A 208 7.41 -2.20 8.88
C PHE A 208 6.05 -2.13 9.59
N THR A 209 5.60 -0.91 9.87
CA THR A 209 4.20 -0.62 10.25
C THR A 209 3.79 0.70 9.60
N LEU A 210 2.49 0.92 9.38
CA LEU A 210 2.01 2.19 8.82
C LEU A 210 2.41 3.39 9.70
N GLU A 211 2.47 3.20 11.02
CA GLU A 211 2.92 4.23 11.98
C GLU A 211 4.40 4.57 11.80
N THR A 212 5.27 3.58 11.64
CA THR A 212 6.74 3.81 11.54
C THR A 212 7.15 4.55 10.27
N VAL A 213 6.27 4.65 9.29
CA VAL A 213 6.50 5.31 8.01
C VAL A 213 5.64 6.56 7.81
N THR A 214 4.65 6.80 8.66
CA THR A 214 3.77 7.98 8.55
C THR A 214 4.16 9.03 9.59
N LYS A 215 4.23 10.29 9.16
CA LYS A 215 4.39 11.44 10.05
C LYS A 215 3.23 12.39 9.82
N PRO A 216 2.52 12.84 10.87
CA PRO A 216 1.43 13.80 10.72
C PRO A 216 1.99 15.18 10.35
N PRO A 217 1.15 16.11 9.87
CA PRO A 217 1.55 17.49 9.71
C PRO A 217 1.89 18.12 11.06
N GLU A 218 2.89 19.00 11.09
CA GLU A 218 3.38 19.64 12.32
C GLU A 218 3.23 21.17 12.21
N TYR A 219 2.80 21.81 13.29
CA TYR A 219 2.71 23.27 13.32
C TYR A 219 4.07 23.89 13.62
N LEU A 220 4.51 24.82 12.76
CA LEU A 220 5.90 25.31 12.75
C LEU A 220 6.17 26.55 13.62
N ARG A 221 5.14 27.30 14.05
CA ARG A 221 5.40 28.55 14.80
C ARG A 221 5.86 28.25 16.23
N ASN A 222 6.70 29.15 16.75
CA ASN A 222 7.26 29.06 18.10
C ASN A 222 6.17 28.88 19.18
N GLY A 223 6.40 27.91 20.07
CA GLY A 223 5.44 27.51 21.11
C GLY A 223 4.34 26.54 20.63
N GLY A 224 4.34 26.18 19.34
CA GLY A 224 3.43 25.19 18.78
C GLY A 224 1.98 25.65 18.68
N TRP A 225 1.12 24.72 18.27
CA TRP A 225 -0.28 24.99 17.96
C TRP A 225 -1.05 25.56 19.16
N LYS A 226 -0.81 25.03 20.36
CA LYS A 226 -1.44 25.50 21.61
C LYS A 226 -1.14 26.99 21.88
N ASN A 227 0.12 27.40 21.77
CA ASN A 227 0.51 28.80 22.00
C ASN A 227 -0.10 29.73 20.93
N TYR A 228 -0.17 29.27 19.69
CA TYR A 228 -0.85 30.00 18.63
C TYR A 228 -2.33 30.21 18.95
N LEU A 229 -3.06 29.16 19.33
CA LEU A 229 -4.46 29.28 19.72
C LEU A 229 -4.65 30.27 20.87
N MET A 230 -3.80 30.21 21.91
CA MET A 230 -3.87 31.15 23.04
C MET A 230 -3.71 32.61 22.63
N LYS A 231 -2.87 32.89 21.63
CA LYS A 231 -2.55 34.26 21.19
C LYS A 231 -3.54 34.81 20.17
N PHE A 232 -4.05 33.97 19.28
CA PHE A 232 -4.79 34.41 18.10
C PHE A 232 -6.30 34.12 18.15
N THR A 233 -6.77 33.36 19.14
CA THR A 233 -8.21 33.18 19.40
C THR A 233 -8.78 34.40 20.10
N ASN A 234 -9.80 35.02 19.51
CA ASN A 234 -10.50 36.14 20.15
C ASN A 234 -11.48 35.63 21.22
N ASN A 235 -11.04 35.64 22.47
CA ASN A 235 -11.85 35.20 23.62
C ASN A 235 -13.07 36.11 23.90
N GLU A 236 -13.09 37.35 23.41
CA GLU A 236 -14.27 38.23 23.55
C GLU A 236 -15.47 37.69 22.79
N VAL A 237 -15.26 36.95 21.68
CA VAL A 237 -16.31 36.24 20.96
C VAL A 237 -16.95 35.19 21.87
N GLY A 238 -16.13 34.45 22.62
CA GLY A 238 -16.60 33.53 23.64
C GLY A 238 -17.44 34.26 24.69
N ALA A 239 -16.89 35.30 25.32
CA ALA A 239 -17.55 36.06 26.39
C ALA A 239 -18.91 36.64 25.98
N LYS A 240 -19.05 37.03 24.71
CA LYS A 240 -20.28 37.62 24.17
C LYS A 240 -21.36 36.59 23.85
N TYR A 241 -20.99 35.39 23.40
CA TYR A 241 -21.91 34.44 22.78
C TYR A 241 -22.11 33.14 23.55
N ILE A 242 -21.22 32.82 24.50
CA ILE A 242 -21.33 31.65 25.38
C ILE A 242 -22.07 32.09 26.64
N LYS A 243 -23.24 31.48 26.88
CA LYS A 243 -24.03 31.74 28.08
C LYS A 243 -23.54 30.85 29.22
N ILE A 244 -23.22 31.44 30.37
CA ILE A 244 -22.92 30.69 31.59
C ILE A 244 -24.25 30.13 32.15
N PRO A 245 -24.39 28.81 32.33
CA PRO A 245 -25.58 28.22 32.94
C PRO A 245 -25.89 28.81 34.32
N LYS A 246 -27.17 28.86 34.67
CA LYS A 246 -27.60 29.37 35.99
C LYS A 246 -26.99 28.51 37.10
N GLY A 247 -26.25 29.13 38.01
CA GLY A 247 -25.57 28.46 39.12
C GLY A 247 -24.09 28.19 38.89
N GLU A 248 -23.60 28.37 37.66
CA GLU A 248 -22.18 28.19 37.33
C GLU A 248 -21.40 29.52 37.37
N THR A 249 -20.08 29.42 37.58
CA THR A 249 -19.15 30.57 37.53
C THR A 249 -18.38 30.64 36.21
N SER A 250 -18.46 29.61 35.37
CA SER A 250 -17.80 29.55 34.07
C SER A 250 -18.57 28.69 33.09
N ALA A 251 -18.26 28.83 31.80
CA ALA A 251 -18.73 27.93 30.76
C ALA A 251 -17.65 27.74 29.69
N THR A 252 -17.69 26.61 29.01
CA THR A 252 -16.76 26.28 27.93
C THR A 252 -17.51 25.80 26.70
N GLN A 253 -17.02 26.18 25.52
CA GLN A 253 -17.50 25.65 24.26
C GLN A 253 -16.32 25.22 23.39
N SER A 254 -16.33 23.96 22.94
CA SER A 254 -15.28 23.37 22.11
C SER A 254 -15.78 23.22 20.69
N VAL A 255 -15.17 23.96 19.76
CA VAL A 255 -15.44 23.84 18.33
C VAL A 255 -14.49 22.79 17.76
N LEU A 256 -15.04 21.68 17.26
CA LEU A 256 -14.27 20.68 16.54
C LEU A 256 -14.14 21.13 15.09
N VAL A 257 -12.92 21.42 14.65
CA VAL A 257 -12.60 21.87 13.29
C VAL A 257 -11.78 20.80 12.59
N SER A 258 -12.19 20.41 11.38
CA SER A 258 -11.38 19.65 10.44
C SER A 258 -10.84 20.55 9.35
N PHE A 259 -9.64 20.26 8.86
CA PHE A 259 -9.01 21.01 7.77
C PHE A 259 -7.94 20.16 7.10
N LEU A 260 -7.72 20.42 5.80
CA LEU A 260 -6.69 19.77 5.01
C LEU A 260 -5.38 20.55 5.14
N ILE A 261 -4.29 19.86 5.47
CA ILE A 261 -2.94 20.34 5.20
C ILE A 261 -2.49 19.75 3.87
N THR A 262 -2.20 20.60 2.89
CA THR A 262 -1.74 20.17 1.54
C THR A 262 -0.30 19.65 1.57
N GLU A 263 0.17 19.01 0.48
CA GLU A 263 1.58 18.60 0.37
C GLU A 263 2.58 19.78 0.44
N ASN A 264 2.09 21.02 0.25
CA ASN A 264 2.88 22.25 0.35
C ASN A 264 2.71 22.95 1.71
N GLY A 265 1.93 22.36 2.62
CA GLY A 265 1.77 22.85 3.99
C GLY A 265 0.70 23.91 4.15
N GLU A 266 -0.14 24.11 3.13
CA GLU A 266 -1.20 25.12 3.15
C GLU A 266 -2.45 24.55 3.79
N VAL A 267 -3.20 25.42 4.48
CA VAL A 267 -4.49 25.07 5.10
C VAL A 267 -5.59 25.26 4.06
N GLN A 268 -6.41 24.25 3.86
CA GLN A 268 -7.57 24.30 2.98
C GLN A 268 -8.77 23.55 3.58
N GLN A 269 -9.96 23.76 3.01
CA GLN A 269 -11.17 23.00 3.34
C GLN A 269 -11.51 22.97 4.84
N VAL A 270 -11.35 24.10 5.51
CA VAL A 270 -11.65 24.24 6.94
C VAL A 270 -13.16 24.08 7.16
N LYS A 271 -13.55 23.17 8.06
CA LYS A 271 -14.94 22.82 8.33
C LYS A 271 -15.17 22.59 9.83
N VAL A 272 -16.31 23.06 10.31
CA VAL A 272 -16.79 22.74 11.66
C VAL A 272 -17.54 21.42 11.66
N GLU A 273 -17.13 20.47 12.49
CA GLU A 273 -17.71 19.12 12.57
C GLU A 273 -18.89 19.03 13.54
N ASN A 274 -18.97 19.91 14.54
CA ASN A 274 -20.06 19.94 15.53
C ASN A 274 -20.91 21.22 15.50
N PRO A 275 -21.39 21.69 14.33
CA PRO A 275 -22.02 23.01 14.20
C PRO A 275 -23.32 23.18 14.98
N LYS A 276 -23.99 22.09 15.36
CA LYS A 276 -25.24 22.12 16.16
C LYS A 276 -24.98 22.29 17.66
N GLU A 277 -23.76 22.00 18.12
CA GLU A 277 -23.37 22.03 19.53
C GLU A 277 -22.70 23.36 19.92
N VAL A 278 -22.35 24.17 18.92
CA VAL A 278 -21.59 25.41 19.11
C VAL A 278 -22.33 26.63 18.61
N ASN A 279 -22.07 27.79 19.22
CA ASN A 279 -22.61 29.05 18.74
C ASN A 279 -21.97 29.39 17.38
N SER A 280 -22.78 29.81 16.40
CA SER A 280 -22.30 30.09 15.04
C SER A 280 -21.22 31.18 14.95
N LYS A 281 -21.17 32.13 15.90
CA LYS A 281 -20.12 33.16 15.97
C LYS A 281 -18.82 32.62 16.52
N VAL A 282 -18.88 31.75 17.53
CA VAL A 282 -17.73 31.04 18.09
C VAL A 282 -17.15 30.07 17.05
N ALA A 283 -18.02 29.39 16.31
CA ALA A 283 -17.64 28.53 15.19
C ALA A 283 -16.90 29.29 14.07
N LYS A 284 -17.40 30.47 13.68
CA LYS A 284 -16.73 31.34 12.69
C LYS A 284 -15.36 31.79 13.15
N GLU A 285 -15.21 32.11 14.42
CA GLU A 285 -13.90 32.47 14.99
C GLU A 285 -12.92 31.31 14.96
N ALA A 286 -13.37 30.10 15.33
CA ALA A 286 -12.53 28.90 15.24
C ALA A 286 -12.04 28.63 13.79
N VAL A 287 -12.92 28.80 12.79
CA VAL A 287 -12.53 28.68 11.37
C VAL A 287 -11.48 29.73 10.99
N ARG A 288 -11.71 31.01 11.31
CA ARG A 288 -10.78 32.10 11.02
C ARG A 288 -9.38 31.82 11.59
N VAL A 289 -9.30 31.39 12.85
CA VAL A 289 -8.04 31.07 13.52
C VAL A 289 -7.27 29.96 12.80
N VAL A 290 -7.97 28.95 12.27
CA VAL A 290 -7.33 27.88 11.50
C VAL A 290 -6.86 28.38 10.13
N GLU A 291 -7.68 29.16 9.42
CA GLU A 291 -7.33 29.74 8.11
C GLU A 291 -6.12 30.68 8.19
N GLU A 292 -6.02 31.46 9.27
CA GLU A 292 -4.90 32.40 9.50
C GLU A 292 -3.66 31.75 10.17
N SER A 293 -3.69 30.44 10.38
CA SER A 293 -2.58 29.72 11.05
C SER A 293 -1.29 29.72 10.23
N GLY A 294 -1.36 30.01 8.93
CA GLY A 294 -0.24 30.05 8.01
C GLY A 294 0.19 28.65 7.58
N LYS A 295 1.46 28.50 7.17
CA LYS A 295 1.98 27.21 6.69
C LYS A 295 2.33 26.26 7.83
N TRP A 296 1.94 25.00 7.63
CA TRP A 296 2.31 23.86 8.44
C TRP A 296 3.43 23.07 7.75
N LYS A 297 4.17 22.27 8.50
CA LYS A 297 4.98 21.21 7.90
C LYS A 297 4.01 20.12 7.40
N PRO A 298 4.07 19.73 6.13
CA PRO A 298 3.19 18.70 5.59
C PRO A 298 3.36 17.36 6.30
N GLY A 299 2.28 16.57 6.32
CA GLY A 299 2.38 15.15 6.66
C GLY A 299 3.17 14.39 5.60
N THR A 300 3.79 13.28 5.99
CA THR A 300 4.57 12.44 5.08
C THR A 300 4.27 10.96 5.26
N ILE A 301 4.36 10.19 4.18
CA ILE A 301 4.40 8.73 4.21
C ILE A 301 5.68 8.27 3.50
N TYR A 302 6.53 7.51 4.19
CA TYR A 302 7.89 7.11 3.78
C TYR A 302 8.72 8.29 3.22
N GLY A 303 8.57 9.47 3.84
CA GLY A 303 9.25 10.71 3.45
C GLY A 303 8.64 11.44 2.24
N VAL A 304 7.60 10.90 1.60
CA VAL A 304 6.84 11.59 0.54
C VAL A 304 5.78 12.47 1.20
N ARG A 305 5.72 13.76 0.84
CA ARG A 305 4.71 14.70 1.33
C ARG A 305 3.34 14.34 0.75
N VAL A 306 2.33 14.30 1.61
CA VAL A 306 0.96 13.93 1.22
C VAL A 306 -0.04 14.88 1.90
N PRO A 307 -1.16 15.22 1.24
CA PRO A 307 -2.23 15.95 1.90
C PRO A 307 -2.81 15.11 3.04
N GLN A 308 -3.04 15.72 4.20
CA GLN A 308 -3.64 15.03 5.35
C GLN A 308 -4.66 15.92 6.05
N TYR A 309 -5.81 15.34 6.38
CA TYR A 309 -6.79 16.01 7.22
C TYR A 309 -6.33 15.97 8.67
N LEU A 310 -6.41 17.13 9.31
CA LEU A 310 -6.29 17.29 10.75
C LEU A 310 -7.66 17.56 11.35
N LYS A 311 -7.84 17.13 12.60
CA LYS A 311 -8.95 17.54 13.45
C LYS A 311 -8.36 18.20 14.69
N GLN A 312 -8.84 19.39 15.02
CA GLN A 312 -8.42 20.15 16.19
C GLN A 312 -9.65 20.64 16.95
N SER A 313 -9.58 20.60 18.27
CA SER A 313 -10.57 21.21 19.14
C SER A 313 -10.10 22.61 19.53
N ILE A 314 -10.90 23.63 19.23
CA ILE A 314 -10.65 25.01 19.65
C ILE A 314 -11.65 25.35 20.75
N THR A 315 -11.14 25.46 21.98
CA THR A 315 -11.96 25.66 23.17
C THR A 315 -11.96 27.12 23.59
N PHE A 316 -13.16 27.66 23.79
CA PHE A 316 -13.41 28.98 24.34
C PHE A 316 -13.91 28.81 25.76
N SER A 317 -13.29 29.49 26.70
CA SER A 317 -13.66 29.48 28.12
C SER A 317 -14.08 30.87 28.55
N VAL A 318 -15.22 30.97 29.22
CA VAL A 318 -15.74 32.22 29.77
C VAL A 318 -15.92 32.05 31.27
N ILE A 319 -15.56 33.08 32.03
CA ILE A 319 -15.68 33.14 33.48
C ILE A 319 -16.51 34.38 33.80
N LYS A 320 -17.31 34.29 34.86
CA LYS A 320 -18.13 35.39 35.37
C LYS A 320 -17.28 36.55 35.89
#